data_AF-A0A431URZ3-F1
#
_entry.id   AF-A0A431URZ3-F1
#
_cell.length_a   1.000
_cell.length_b   1.000
_cell.length_c   1.000
_cell.angle_alpha   90.00
_cell.angle_beta   90.00
_cell.angle_gamma   90.00
#
_symmetry.space_group_name_H-M   'P 1'
#
loop_
_entity.id
_entity.type
_entity.pdbx_description
1 polymer ?
#
loop_
_entity_poly.entity_id
_entity_poly.type
_entity_poly.pdbx_seq_one_letter_code
_entity_poly.pdbx_strand_id
1 'polypeptide(L)'
;MGGWELKKWVFSLLIIVCLSLLSNEYQAKAAANTANDSFSAATSIKFENGTARVNGELTRLSNTDIYKFTLSNAGKVDISINRNVNTQYRVTLYNSAQRELERYESALSNDNEMKLLFSQGLDAGTYYVKVEPYKGVTDQVSYTLGLKYTQSNYYEKELNNDRNTANSISINKKYYGFADTSNDYYAFTIPSNGEVKIDLSQSSTTIFEVSLLSGAGIELETYDSSFSSNTNTIIHTGLPPGNYYLRIKSKEGDLANIPYEFIVNFKANNLFEIENNGSTSFANEISPGQIKQGVISSSADVDYYRLQVEKNTNFDLYITEPKNATFKVEISDKLFNVDEEIYTEYGNGSLSKISNITLPQGIYFIKIQPSQGVSRNVQYNLRIADTFSTDITFYKDFRPGEYWVESFTWGINNNILTGDKQSNRLNPNKNITEAQMLAMVLRYAFPNEAKDSTSGQWYNNYYEMASNKKIEVTNKPNSPLRRGDVAKILAKVYTGKNMTEQESVQWLYTHDITTGINPSKPKNYNNFNPDGKITRAQAITFMYRLSQKGINPQLK
;
A
#
# COMPACT_ATOMS: atom_id res chain seq x y z
N MET A 1 67.12 1.51 9.58
CA MET A 1 66.64 1.94 10.92
C MET A 1 65.12 1.95 10.88
N GLY A 2 64.49 1.30 11.88
CA GLY A 2 63.06 1.22 12.28
C GLY A 2 61.96 1.68 11.31
N GLY A 3 60.83 1.00 11.13
CA GLY A 3 60.20 -0.08 11.90
C GLY A 3 58.67 0.03 11.78
N TRP A 4 57.98 -1.12 11.77
CA TRP A 4 56.64 -1.39 12.38
C TRP A 4 55.41 -0.69 11.72
N GLU A 5 54.24 -1.28 11.43
CA GLU A 5 53.50 -2.55 11.70
C GLU A 5 52.42 -2.73 10.58
N LEU A 6 51.55 -3.74 10.43
CA LEU A 6 51.09 -4.88 11.25
C LEU A 6 50.55 -5.99 10.30
N LYS A 7 50.51 -7.21 10.82
CA LYS A 7 50.42 -8.51 10.15
C LYS A 7 48.99 -8.99 9.83
N LYS A 8 48.93 -9.80 8.77
CA LYS A 8 47.88 -10.76 8.37
C LYS A 8 47.77 -11.92 9.40
N TRP A 9 46.55 -12.34 9.73
CA TRP A 9 46.22 -13.59 10.44
C TRP A 9 45.51 -14.50 9.43
N VAL A 10 46.13 -15.59 8.93
CA VAL A 10 46.33 -16.95 9.48
C VAL A 10 45.04 -17.76 9.54
N PHE A 11 44.93 -18.70 8.58
CA PHE A 11 44.06 -19.88 8.61
C PHE A 11 44.54 -20.84 9.71
N SER A 12 43.65 -21.20 10.64
CA SER A 12 43.89 -22.31 11.57
C SER A 12 43.06 -23.52 11.16
N LEU A 13 43.78 -24.50 10.63
CA LEU A 13 43.41 -25.90 10.50
C LEU A 13 43.09 -26.44 11.90
N LEU A 14 41.85 -26.89 12.15
CA LEU A 14 41.52 -27.63 13.37
C LEU A 14 41.01 -29.02 12.98
N ILE A 15 41.82 -30.00 13.36
CA ILE A 15 41.61 -31.43 13.25
C ILE A 15 40.29 -31.77 13.99
N ILE A 16 39.26 -32.17 13.24
CA ILE A 16 38.06 -32.79 13.82
C ILE A 16 38.40 -34.27 14.04
N VAL A 17 38.66 -34.62 15.30
CA VAL A 17 38.68 -36.01 15.75
C VAL A 17 37.27 -36.55 15.57
N CYS A 18 37.14 -37.53 14.68
CA CYS A 18 35.94 -38.33 14.46
C CYS A 18 35.72 -39.21 15.70
N LEU A 19 35.06 -38.68 16.72
CA LEU A 19 34.40 -39.47 17.75
C LEU A 19 33.01 -39.82 17.20
N SER A 20 32.90 -41.02 16.65
CA SER A 20 31.66 -41.72 16.44
C SER A 20 30.96 -41.92 17.79
N LEU A 21 30.26 -40.90 18.26
CA LEU A 21 29.19 -41.09 19.22
C LEU A 21 28.05 -41.72 18.42
N LEU A 22 28.01 -43.06 18.48
CA LEU A 22 26.78 -43.81 18.27
C LEU A 22 25.71 -43.08 19.08
N SER A 23 24.83 -42.35 18.41
CA SER A 23 23.57 -41.94 19.01
C SER A 23 22.85 -43.24 19.31
N ASN A 24 22.95 -43.69 20.56
CA ASN A 24 21.99 -44.64 21.10
C ASN A 24 20.65 -43.91 20.99
N GLU A 25 19.91 -44.17 19.90
CA GLU A 25 18.48 -43.94 19.89
C GLU A 25 17.95 -44.65 21.13
N TYR A 26 17.40 -43.89 22.08
CA TYR A 26 16.77 -44.46 23.24
C TYR A 26 15.48 -45.12 22.76
N GLN A 27 15.61 -46.35 22.28
CA GLN A 27 14.51 -47.21 21.89
C GLN A 27 13.83 -47.68 23.17
N ALA A 28 12.83 -46.92 23.62
CA ALA A 28 11.88 -47.43 24.60
C ALA A 28 11.15 -48.62 23.97
N LYS A 29 11.63 -49.84 24.23
CA LYS A 29 10.83 -51.06 24.06
C LYS A 29 9.70 -50.99 25.08
N ALA A 30 8.53 -50.51 24.67
CA ALA A 30 7.31 -50.80 25.40
C ALA A 30 7.14 -52.33 25.40
N ALA A 31 7.05 -52.91 26.60
CA ALA A 31 6.74 -54.32 26.76
C ALA A 31 5.35 -54.61 26.17
N ALA A 32 5.23 -55.75 25.49
CA ALA A 32 3.95 -56.24 24.98
C ALA A 32 2.91 -56.26 26.12
N ASN A 33 1.74 -55.69 25.82
CA ASN A 33 0.48 -55.83 26.58
C ASN A 33 0.32 -54.96 27.84
N THR A 34 0.30 -53.64 27.68
CA THR A 34 -0.50 -52.75 28.56
C THR A 34 -1.60 -52.13 27.71
N ALA A 35 -2.86 -52.48 27.96
CA ALA A 35 -4.01 -51.96 27.20
C ALA A 35 -4.04 -50.42 27.24
N ASN A 36 -3.50 -49.77 26.21
CA ASN A 36 -3.56 -48.32 26.01
C ASN A 36 -4.74 -47.93 25.11
N ASP A 37 -5.75 -48.79 25.03
CA ASP A 37 -6.96 -48.68 24.23
C ASP A 37 -7.95 -47.62 24.76
N SER A 38 -7.56 -46.83 25.77
CA SER A 38 -8.38 -45.74 26.33
C SER A 38 -7.56 -44.49 26.63
N PHE A 39 -8.18 -43.31 26.57
CA PHE A 39 -7.51 -42.03 26.87
C PHE A 39 -6.88 -42.01 28.28
N SER A 40 -7.52 -42.66 29.26
CA SER A 40 -7.00 -42.79 30.63
C SER A 40 -5.79 -43.71 30.74
N ALA A 41 -5.66 -44.68 29.82
CA ALA A 41 -4.55 -45.63 29.79
C ALA A 41 -3.49 -45.28 28.72
N ALA A 42 -3.60 -44.09 28.10
CA ALA A 42 -2.76 -43.69 26.98
C ALA A 42 -1.25 -43.72 27.33
N THR A 43 -0.47 -44.35 26.45
CA THR A 43 0.98 -44.48 26.59
C THR A 43 1.64 -43.11 26.41
N SER A 44 2.46 -42.67 27.38
CA SER A 44 3.09 -41.35 27.32
C SER A 44 4.27 -41.32 26.34
N ILE A 45 4.26 -40.35 25.42
CA ILE A 45 5.33 -40.02 24.48
C ILE A 45 6.08 -38.79 24.99
N LYS A 46 7.41 -38.82 24.91
CA LYS A 46 8.29 -37.69 25.20
C LYS A 46 9.05 -37.30 23.95
N PHE A 47 9.16 -36.00 23.70
CA PHE A 47 10.01 -35.47 22.64
C PHE A 47 11.46 -35.42 23.09
N GLU A 48 12.35 -35.96 22.27
CA GLU A 48 13.81 -35.83 22.38
C GLU A 48 14.28 -35.01 21.17
N ASN A 49 14.87 -33.84 21.44
CA ASN A 49 15.31 -32.89 20.41
C ASN A 49 14.24 -32.59 19.34
N GLY A 50 12.99 -32.44 19.77
CA GLY A 50 11.86 -32.10 18.89
C GLY A 50 11.30 -33.28 18.08
N THR A 51 11.72 -34.51 18.35
CA THR A 51 11.19 -35.71 17.70
C THR A 51 10.81 -36.78 18.71
N ALA A 52 9.85 -37.64 18.36
CA ALA A 52 9.50 -38.80 19.15
C ALA A 52 9.12 -39.95 18.23
N ARG A 53 9.43 -41.19 18.63
CA ARG A 53 9.03 -42.40 17.91
C ARG A 53 8.56 -43.45 18.91
N VAL A 54 7.50 -44.17 18.55
CA VAL A 54 7.00 -45.32 19.30
C VAL A 54 6.64 -46.43 18.34
N ASN A 55 6.96 -47.66 18.74
CA ASN A 55 6.51 -48.85 18.02
C ASN A 55 5.23 -49.37 18.69
N GLY A 56 4.24 -49.73 17.89
CA GLY A 56 2.98 -50.32 18.31
C GLY A 56 2.66 -51.59 17.54
N GLU A 57 1.74 -52.38 18.06
CA GLU A 57 1.27 -53.62 17.41
C GLU A 57 -0.23 -53.77 17.64
N LEU A 58 -0.98 -53.74 16.54
CA LEU A 58 -2.43 -53.95 16.54
C LEU A 58 -2.72 -55.44 16.42
N THR A 59 -3.20 -56.06 17.50
CA THR A 59 -3.32 -57.52 17.57
C THR A 59 -4.64 -58.05 17.01
N ARG A 60 -5.70 -57.22 16.91
CA ARG A 60 -7.03 -57.56 16.37
C ARG A 60 -7.76 -56.31 15.84
N LEU A 61 -8.82 -56.49 15.03
CA LEU A 61 -9.65 -55.42 14.45
C LEU A 61 -10.18 -54.36 15.44
N SER A 62 -10.46 -54.75 16.68
CA SER A 62 -11.01 -53.86 17.71
C SER A 62 -9.94 -53.18 18.57
N ASN A 63 -8.66 -53.52 18.36
CA ASN A 63 -7.56 -52.98 19.14
C ASN A 63 -7.21 -51.59 18.63
N THR A 64 -7.00 -50.68 19.57
CA THR A 64 -6.55 -49.32 19.29
C THR A 64 -5.45 -48.98 20.26
N ASP A 65 -4.45 -48.25 19.78
CA ASP A 65 -3.37 -47.75 20.61
C ASP A 65 -3.54 -46.26 20.76
N ILE A 66 -3.65 -45.78 22.00
CA ILE A 66 -3.70 -44.36 22.31
C ILE A 66 -2.37 -43.95 22.95
N TYR A 67 -1.82 -42.88 22.42
CA TYR A 67 -0.60 -42.24 22.91
C TYR A 67 -0.91 -40.83 23.41
N LYS A 68 -0.18 -40.38 24.42
CA LYS A 68 -0.34 -39.06 25.05
C LYS A 68 0.97 -38.28 24.97
N PHE A 69 0.92 -37.03 24.52
CA PHE A 69 2.08 -36.12 24.60
C PHE A 69 1.68 -34.77 25.20
N THR A 70 2.66 -33.95 25.55
CA THR A 70 2.44 -32.60 26.08
C THR A 70 3.41 -31.62 25.45
N LEU A 71 2.90 -30.45 25.08
CA LEU A 71 3.66 -29.34 24.53
C LEU A 71 3.73 -28.23 25.58
N SER A 72 4.94 -27.76 25.89
CA SER A 72 5.13 -26.63 26.81
C SER A 72 4.90 -25.28 26.14
N ASN A 73 5.00 -25.21 24.82
CA ASN A 73 4.80 -24.01 24.01
C ASN A 73 4.00 -24.37 22.76
N ALA A 74 3.35 -23.39 22.15
CA ALA A 74 2.68 -23.60 20.87
C ALA A 74 3.68 -23.98 19.76
N GLY A 75 3.20 -24.71 18.76
CA GLY A 75 4.01 -25.10 17.61
C GLY A 75 3.31 -26.09 16.69
N LYS A 76 3.99 -26.42 15.60
CA LYS A 76 3.55 -27.44 14.64
C LYS A 76 3.97 -28.83 15.12
N VAL A 77 3.07 -29.80 15.02
CA VAL A 77 3.37 -31.22 15.16
C VAL A 77 3.10 -31.92 13.83
N ASP A 78 4.14 -32.50 13.25
CA ASP A 78 4.05 -33.40 12.11
C ASP A 78 3.80 -34.82 12.64
N ILE A 79 2.75 -35.49 12.15
CA ILE A 79 2.42 -36.88 12.51
C ILE A 79 2.69 -37.79 11.32
N SER A 80 3.58 -38.76 11.52
CA SER A 80 4.01 -39.70 10.49
C SER A 80 3.83 -41.13 10.97
N ILE A 81 3.59 -42.05 10.04
CA ILE A 81 3.55 -43.49 10.31
C ILE A 81 4.28 -44.24 9.21
N ASN A 82 4.92 -45.37 9.52
CA ASN A 82 5.30 -46.31 8.47
C ASN A 82 4.09 -47.14 8.04
N ARG A 83 3.99 -47.43 6.74
CA ARG A 83 2.86 -48.18 6.18
C ARG A 83 3.19 -49.69 6.14
N ASN A 84 2.15 -50.53 6.05
CA ASN A 84 2.28 -51.98 5.89
C ASN A 84 1.57 -52.44 4.60
N VAL A 85 2.18 -53.39 3.87
CA VAL A 85 1.73 -53.92 2.56
C VAL A 85 0.25 -54.30 2.51
N ASN A 86 -0.31 -54.73 3.64
CA ASN A 86 -1.68 -55.25 3.69
C ASN A 86 -2.61 -54.48 4.63
N THR A 87 -2.16 -53.39 5.28
CA THR A 87 -2.97 -52.69 6.29
C THR A 87 -2.95 -51.19 6.08
N GLN A 88 -4.13 -50.59 6.07
CA GLN A 88 -4.32 -49.15 6.19
C GLN A 88 -4.62 -48.81 7.65
N TYR A 89 -3.99 -47.76 8.15
CA TYR A 89 -4.25 -47.22 9.48
C TYR A 89 -5.15 -46.00 9.38
N ARG A 90 -5.99 -45.81 10.41
CA ARG A 90 -6.54 -44.51 10.73
C ARG A 90 -5.77 -43.95 11.90
N VAL A 91 -5.30 -42.73 11.75
CA VAL A 91 -4.59 -41.97 12.80
C VAL A 91 -5.38 -40.73 13.09
N THR A 92 -5.72 -40.51 14.36
CA THR A 92 -6.55 -39.39 14.79
C THR A 92 -5.89 -38.64 15.94
N LEU A 93 -5.81 -37.31 15.81
CA LEU A 93 -5.30 -36.41 16.84
C LEU A 93 -6.47 -35.84 17.66
N TYR A 94 -6.34 -35.87 18.98
CA TYR A 94 -7.30 -35.33 19.93
C TYR A 94 -6.67 -34.32 20.87
N ASN A 95 -7.45 -33.32 21.29
CA ASN A 95 -7.07 -32.43 22.39
C ASN A 95 -7.34 -33.05 23.78
N SER A 96 -7.04 -32.30 24.84
CA SER A 96 -7.23 -32.74 26.23
C SER A 96 -8.69 -33.02 26.61
N ALA A 97 -9.64 -32.37 25.93
CA ALA A 97 -11.08 -32.59 26.06
C ALA A 97 -11.59 -33.76 25.18
N GLN A 98 -10.68 -34.53 24.56
CA GLN A 98 -10.98 -35.65 23.67
C GLN A 98 -11.80 -35.24 22.44
N ARG A 99 -11.72 -33.97 22.03
CA ARG A 99 -12.26 -33.53 20.74
C ARG A 99 -11.24 -33.83 19.65
N GLU A 100 -11.73 -34.39 18.56
CA GLU A 100 -10.94 -34.65 17.36
C GLU A 100 -10.49 -33.32 16.75
N LEU A 101 -9.21 -33.23 16.43
CA LEU A 101 -8.60 -32.09 15.75
C LEU A 101 -8.31 -32.42 14.29
N GLU A 102 -7.85 -33.65 14.03
CA GLU A 102 -7.45 -34.10 12.69
C GLU A 102 -7.53 -35.63 12.61
N ARG A 103 -7.88 -36.16 11.44
CA ARG A 103 -7.95 -37.58 11.15
C ARG A 103 -7.45 -37.86 9.74
N TYR A 104 -6.55 -38.83 9.66
CA TYR A 104 -6.03 -39.30 8.37
C TYR A 104 -6.16 -40.81 8.23
N GLU A 105 -6.55 -41.25 7.03
CA GLU A 105 -6.62 -42.65 6.64
C GLU A 105 -5.49 -42.93 5.64
N SER A 106 -4.53 -43.76 6.04
CA SER A 106 -3.36 -44.05 5.21
C SER A 106 -3.72 -44.88 3.97
N ALA A 107 -3.07 -44.63 2.84
CA ALA A 107 -3.10 -45.55 1.70
C ALA A 107 -2.30 -46.84 1.98
N LEU A 108 -2.58 -47.91 1.22
CA LEU A 108 -1.71 -49.09 1.20
C LEU A 108 -0.35 -48.71 0.61
N SER A 109 0.74 -49.28 1.13
CA SER A 109 2.08 -49.08 0.58
C SER A 109 2.93 -50.31 0.78
N ASN A 110 3.81 -50.56 -0.19
CA ASN A 110 4.79 -51.65 -0.15
C ASN A 110 6.15 -51.22 0.42
N ASP A 111 6.34 -49.92 0.71
CA ASP A 111 7.52 -49.41 1.39
C ASP A 111 7.32 -49.33 2.92
N ASN A 112 8.41 -49.55 3.66
CA ASN A 112 8.43 -49.42 5.12
C ASN A 112 8.93 -48.02 5.55
N GLU A 113 8.79 -47.02 4.68
CA GLU A 113 9.22 -45.65 4.95
C GLU A 113 8.22 -44.93 5.85
N MET A 114 8.72 -44.07 6.73
CA MET A 114 7.87 -43.14 7.47
C MET A 114 7.23 -42.14 6.50
N LYS A 115 5.90 -42.14 6.41
CA LYS A 115 5.14 -41.19 5.61
C LYS A 115 4.47 -40.17 6.53
N LEU A 116 4.63 -38.88 6.21
CA LEU A 116 3.84 -37.82 6.83
C LEU A 116 2.37 -38.05 6.48
N LEU A 117 1.52 -38.04 7.50
CA LEU A 117 0.07 -38.14 7.33
C LEU A 117 -0.54 -36.74 7.29
N PHE A 118 -0.24 -35.95 8.31
CA PHE A 118 -0.74 -34.59 8.46
C PHE A 118 0.17 -33.78 9.39
N SER A 119 0.01 -32.47 9.34
CA SER A 119 0.63 -31.50 10.22
C SER A 119 -0.45 -30.71 10.93
N GLN A 120 -0.24 -30.37 12.20
CA GLN A 120 -1.19 -29.54 12.94
C GLN A 120 -0.46 -28.49 13.76
N GLY A 121 -0.91 -27.24 13.70
CA GLY A 121 -0.54 -26.24 14.69
C GLY A 121 -1.34 -26.41 15.98
N LEU A 122 -0.64 -26.44 17.11
CA LEU A 122 -1.17 -26.74 18.43
C LEU A 122 -0.71 -25.70 19.45
N ASP A 123 -1.60 -25.35 20.38
CA ASP A 123 -1.21 -24.58 21.57
C ASP A 123 -0.45 -25.45 22.59
N ALA A 124 0.16 -24.80 23.58
CA ALA A 124 0.67 -25.51 24.75
C ALA A 124 -0.46 -26.30 25.41
N GLY A 125 -0.23 -27.57 25.72
CA GLY A 125 -1.28 -28.44 26.21
C GLY A 125 -0.97 -29.92 26.07
N THR A 126 -1.95 -30.73 26.46
CA THR A 126 -1.90 -32.19 26.40
C THR A 126 -2.75 -32.69 25.24
N TYR A 127 -2.20 -33.61 24.47
CA TYR A 127 -2.83 -34.16 23.27
C TYR A 127 -2.71 -35.68 23.25
N TYR A 128 -3.57 -36.30 22.44
CA TYR A 128 -3.59 -37.75 22.26
C TYR A 128 -3.57 -38.11 20.77
N VAL A 129 -2.80 -39.13 20.41
CA VAL A 129 -2.84 -39.73 19.07
C VAL A 129 -3.41 -41.13 19.21
N LYS A 130 -4.50 -41.40 18.51
CA LYS A 130 -5.11 -42.73 18.41
C LYS A 130 -4.70 -43.36 17.09
N VAL A 131 -4.22 -44.59 17.13
CA VAL A 131 -3.96 -45.42 15.95
C VAL A 131 -4.89 -46.63 15.99
N GLU A 132 -5.59 -46.87 14.89
CA GLU A 132 -6.51 -48.01 14.74
C GLU A 132 -6.41 -48.59 13.31
N PRO A 133 -6.69 -49.89 13.12
CA PRO A 133 -6.75 -50.46 11.78
C PRO A 133 -7.98 -49.90 11.04
N TYR A 134 -7.80 -49.46 9.80
CA TYR A 134 -8.87 -48.90 8.97
C TYR A 134 -9.40 -49.93 7.95
N LYS A 135 -8.50 -50.53 7.15
CA LYS A 135 -8.83 -51.54 6.12
C LYS A 135 -7.65 -52.50 5.92
N GLY A 136 -7.91 -53.73 5.48
CA GLY A 136 -6.89 -54.71 5.11
C GLY A 136 -6.74 -55.87 6.11
N VAL A 137 -5.55 -56.48 6.16
CA VAL A 137 -5.19 -57.52 7.14
C VAL A 137 -5.04 -56.86 8.51
N THR A 138 -5.60 -57.49 9.54
CA THR A 138 -5.80 -56.83 10.84
C THR A 138 -5.35 -57.69 12.01
N ASP A 139 -4.73 -58.83 11.71
CA ASP A 139 -4.15 -59.72 12.70
C ASP A 139 -2.64 -59.45 12.77
N GLN A 140 -2.18 -58.96 13.91
CA GLN A 140 -0.76 -58.68 14.23
C GLN A 140 -0.09 -57.70 13.25
N VAL A 141 -0.55 -56.46 13.28
CA VAL A 141 -0.01 -55.39 12.43
C VAL A 141 0.88 -54.47 13.26
N SER A 142 2.19 -54.53 13.04
CA SER A 142 3.15 -53.61 13.65
C SER A 142 3.25 -52.30 12.87
N TYR A 143 3.46 -51.21 13.60
CA TYR A 143 3.74 -49.89 13.05
C TYR A 143 4.71 -49.10 13.96
N THR A 144 5.23 -48.03 13.40
CA THR A 144 6.06 -47.01 14.05
C THR A 144 5.35 -45.68 13.84
N LEU A 145 4.89 -45.08 14.94
CA LEU A 145 4.35 -43.73 14.96
C LEU A 145 5.48 -42.75 15.25
N GLY A 146 5.63 -41.73 14.40
CA GLY A 146 6.61 -40.67 14.53
C GLY A 146 5.96 -39.32 14.70
N LEU A 147 6.42 -38.54 15.66
CA LEU A 147 6.01 -37.16 15.87
C LEU A 147 7.23 -36.25 15.71
N LYS A 148 7.07 -35.11 15.03
CA LYS A 148 8.09 -34.05 14.98
C LYS A 148 7.46 -32.71 15.39
N TYR A 149 7.97 -32.13 16.45
CA TYR A 149 7.51 -30.86 17.01
C TYR A 149 8.44 -29.71 16.60
N THR A 150 7.85 -28.64 16.09
CA THR A 150 8.53 -27.38 15.75
C THR A 150 7.84 -26.22 16.49
N GLN A 151 8.49 -25.69 17.53
CA GLN A 151 7.95 -24.58 18.33
C GLN A 151 7.74 -23.32 17.48
N SER A 152 6.52 -22.76 17.51
CA SER A 152 6.15 -21.53 16.80
C SER A 152 4.75 -21.06 17.22
N ASN A 153 4.52 -19.75 17.28
CA ASN A 153 3.20 -19.16 17.55
C ASN A 153 2.41 -18.82 16.27
N TYR A 154 2.95 -19.13 15.09
CA TYR A 154 2.44 -18.64 13.80
C TYR A 154 1.69 -19.70 12.98
N TYR A 155 1.49 -20.90 13.53
CA TYR A 155 0.60 -21.89 12.94
C TYR A 155 -0.83 -21.68 13.44
N GLU A 156 -1.79 -21.98 12.58
CA GLU A 156 -3.21 -22.10 12.93
C GLU A 156 -3.40 -23.07 14.10
N LYS A 157 -4.54 -22.97 14.78
CA LYS A 157 -4.88 -23.82 15.92
C LYS A 157 -6.33 -24.25 15.79
N GLU A 158 -6.52 -25.55 15.58
CA GLU A 158 -7.85 -26.15 15.60
C GLU A 158 -8.43 -26.20 17.01
N LEU A 159 -9.73 -25.95 17.22
CA LEU A 159 -10.76 -25.73 16.20
C LEU A 159 -10.92 -24.23 15.91
N ASN A 160 -10.81 -23.80 14.64
CA ASN A 160 -11.01 -22.40 14.23
C ASN A 160 -12.13 -22.23 13.17
N ASN A 161 -13.08 -23.17 13.17
CA ASN A 161 -14.07 -23.38 12.11
C ASN A 161 -15.16 -22.31 11.97
N ASP A 162 -15.22 -21.37 12.91
CA ASP A 162 -16.13 -20.23 12.89
C ASP A 162 -15.52 -18.98 13.53
N ARG A 163 -16.18 -17.82 13.33
CA ARG A 163 -15.71 -16.52 13.82
C ARG A 163 -15.52 -16.41 15.34
N ASN A 164 -16.28 -17.17 16.14
CA ASN A 164 -16.13 -17.14 17.60
C ASN A 164 -14.89 -17.91 18.06
N THR A 165 -14.43 -18.85 17.23
CA THR A 165 -13.24 -19.67 17.47
C THR A 165 -12.02 -19.24 16.66
N ALA A 166 -12.14 -18.14 15.92
CA ALA A 166 -11.10 -17.66 15.01
C ALA A 166 -9.75 -17.48 15.69
N ASN A 167 -8.68 -17.90 15.02
CA ASN A 167 -7.32 -17.68 15.51
C ASN A 167 -6.97 -16.19 15.45
N SER A 168 -6.53 -15.62 16.58
CA SER A 168 -6.07 -14.23 16.60
C SER A 168 -4.72 -14.09 15.93
N ILE A 169 -4.61 -13.17 14.98
CA ILE A 169 -3.38 -12.89 14.24
C ILE A 169 -2.98 -11.42 14.32
N SER A 170 -1.70 -11.15 14.11
CA SER A 170 -1.17 -9.80 13.95
C SER A 170 -0.97 -9.48 12.47
N ILE A 171 -1.37 -8.28 12.05
CA ILE A 171 -1.06 -7.75 10.72
C ILE A 171 0.45 -7.68 10.47
N ASN A 172 0.87 -7.74 9.20
CA ASN A 172 2.26 -7.73 8.74
C ASN A 172 3.12 -8.89 9.30
N LYS A 173 2.49 -10.00 9.69
CA LYS A 173 3.15 -11.24 10.11
C LYS A 173 2.71 -12.38 9.20
N LYS A 174 3.64 -13.30 8.97
CA LYS A 174 3.38 -14.53 8.22
C LYS A 174 2.80 -15.59 9.15
N TYR A 175 1.70 -16.19 8.71
CA TYR A 175 1.03 -17.31 9.35
C TYR A 175 0.95 -18.51 8.41
N TYR A 176 0.74 -19.67 8.99
CA TYR A 176 0.72 -20.97 8.33
C TYR A 176 -0.54 -21.71 8.74
N GLY A 177 -1.20 -22.37 7.79
CA GLY A 177 -2.33 -23.24 8.06
C GLY A 177 -2.29 -24.50 7.19
N PHE A 178 -3.24 -25.39 7.45
CA PHE A 178 -3.40 -26.71 6.87
C PHE A 178 -4.88 -26.90 6.55
N ALA A 179 -5.30 -26.43 5.38
CA ALA A 179 -6.72 -26.38 5.06
C ALA A 179 -7.29 -27.77 4.83
N ASP A 180 -8.47 -27.97 5.40
CA ASP A 180 -9.38 -29.06 5.11
C ASP A 180 -10.59 -28.57 4.29
N THR A 181 -11.64 -29.38 4.25
CA THR A 181 -12.96 -28.99 3.71
C THR A 181 -13.73 -28.02 4.63
N SER A 182 -13.26 -27.82 5.86
CA SER A 182 -13.80 -26.84 6.80
C SER A 182 -13.21 -25.45 6.55
N ASN A 183 -13.68 -24.45 7.31
CA ASN A 183 -13.26 -23.06 7.14
C ASN A 183 -12.24 -22.70 8.19
N ASP A 184 -11.11 -22.12 7.80
CA ASP A 184 -10.15 -21.61 8.77
C ASP A 184 -10.42 -20.12 8.97
N TYR A 185 -10.85 -19.73 10.17
CA TYR A 185 -11.07 -18.33 10.51
C TYR A 185 -9.89 -17.73 11.29
N TYR A 186 -9.47 -16.55 10.85
CA TYR A 186 -8.48 -15.72 11.51
C TYR A 186 -9.04 -14.34 11.82
N ALA A 187 -8.77 -13.80 13.00
CA ALA A 187 -9.25 -12.49 13.43
C ALA A 187 -8.08 -11.50 13.57
N PHE A 188 -8.25 -10.28 13.06
CA PHE A 188 -7.25 -9.21 13.14
C PHE A 188 -7.89 -7.82 13.30
N THR A 189 -7.08 -6.85 13.72
CA THR A 189 -7.53 -5.47 13.94
C THR A 189 -6.74 -4.50 13.05
N ILE A 190 -7.46 -3.62 12.37
CA ILE A 190 -6.90 -2.50 11.62
C ILE A 190 -6.90 -1.25 12.53
N PRO A 191 -5.74 -0.61 12.76
CA PRO A 191 -5.63 0.49 13.75
C PRO A 191 -5.99 1.88 13.22
N SER A 192 -6.00 2.07 11.90
CA SER A 192 -6.32 3.34 11.24
C SER A 192 -6.72 3.09 9.78
N ASN A 193 -7.26 4.11 9.10
CA ASN A 193 -7.54 4.01 7.66
C ASN A 193 -6.27 3.63 6.90
N GLY A 194 -6.38 2.67 5.98
CA GLY A 194 -5.25 2.30 5.16
C GLY A 194 -5.49 1.13 4.23
N GLU A 195 -4.44 0.87 3.47
CA GLU A 195 -4.34 -0.18 2.46
C GLU A 195 -4.13 -1.53 3.14
N VAL A 196 -4.96 -2.51 2.78
CA VAL A 196 -4.87 -3.91 3.20
C VAL A 196 -4.60 -4.77 1.97
N LYS A 197 -3.61 -5.65 2.08
CA LYS A 197 -3.29 -6.66 1.06
C LYS A 197 -3.19 -8.03 1.69
N ILE A 198 -3.83 -9.01 1.08
CA ILE A 198 -3.69 -10.41 1.52
C ILE A 198 -2.83 -11.12 0.49
N ASP A 199 -1.66 -11.54 0.94
CA ASP A 199 -0.77 -12.41 0.17
C ASP A 199 -0.99 -13.85 0.61
N LEU A 200 -1.25 -14.74 -0.35
CA LEU A 200 -1.40 -16.17 -0.12
C LEU A 200 -0.33 -16.92 -0.92
N SER A 201 0.34 -17.87 -0.26
CA SER A 201 1.21 -18.88 -0.85
C SER A 201 0.65 -20.25 -0.53
N GLN A 202 0.56 -21.11 -1.54
CA GLN A 202 -0.17 -22.38 -1.42
C GLN A 202 0.43 -23.49 -2.28
N SER A 203 -0.04 -24.72 -2.06
CA SER A 203 0.22 -25.85 -2.96
C SER A 203 -0.36 -25.60 -4.36
N SER A 204 0.32 -26.09 -5.39
CA SER A 204 -0.20 -26.08 -6.77
C SER A 204 -1.30 -27.12 -7.04
N THR A 205 -1.66 -27.94 -6.05
CA THR A 205 -2.67 -29.02 -6.18
C THR A 205 -4.07 -28.64 -5.69
N THR A 206 -4.22 -27.45 -5.11
CA THR A 206 -5.49 -27.01 -4.49
C THR A 206 -5.80 -25.57 -4.85
N ILE A 207 -7.06 -25.30 -5.18
CA ILE A 207 -7.64 -23.96 -5.23
C ILE A 207 -8.27 -23.67 -3.85
N PHE A 208 -8.00 -22.47 -3.34
CA PHE A 208 -8.50 -21.98 -2.07
C PHE A 208 -9.48 -20.85 -2.33
N GLU A 209 -10.57 -20.82 -1.57
CA GLU A 209 -11.41 -19.64 -1.46
C GLU A 209 -10.96 -18.84 -0.25
N VAL A 210 -10.62 -17.56 -0.46
CA VAL A 210 -10.23 -16.63 0.59
C VAL A 210 -11.20 -15.47 0.63
N SER A 211 -11.78 -15.24 1.79
CA SER A 211 -12.73 -14.15 2.01
C SER A 211 -12.26 -13.23 3.13
N LEU A 212 -12.31 -11.92 2.86
CA LEU A 212 -12.16 -10.87 3.86
C LEU A 212 -13.56 -10.47 4.33
N LEU A 213 -13.77 -10.48 5.65
CA LEU A 213 -15.04 -10.14 6.26
C LEU A 213 -14.90 -8.99 7.25
N SER A 214 -15.93 -8.16 7.33
CA SER A 214 -16.06 -7.14 8.37
C SER A 214 -16.21 -7.77 9.76
N GLY A 215 -16.08 -6.97 10.82
CA GLY A 215 -16.34 -7.41 12.19
C GLY A 215 -17.76 -7.96 12.41
N ALA A 216 -18.74 -7.47 11.64
CA ALA A 216 -20.11 -7.99 11.65
C ALA A 216 -20.25 -9.33 10.90
N GLY A 217 -19.23 -9.75 10.13
CA GLY A 217 -19.20 -11.00 9.36
C GLY A 217 -19.78 -10.87 7.96
N ILE A 218 -19.92 -9.63 7.47
CA ILE A 218 -20.31 -9.36 6.09
C ILE A 218 -19.06 -9.55 5.22
N GLU A 219 -19.16 -10.36 4.16
CA GLU A 219 -18.08 -10.51 3.18
C GLU A 219 -17.86 -9.17 2.46
N LEU A 220 -16.62 -8.69 2.51
CA LEU A 220 -16.18 -7.48 1.82
C LEU A 220 -15.60 -7.84 0.46
N GLU A 221 -14.72 -8.85 0.45
CA GLU A 221 -14.12 -9.40 -0.77
C GLU A 221 -13.96 -10.91 -0.65
N THR A 222 -14.14 -11.61 -1.77
CA THR A 222 -13.91 -13.04 -1.88
C THR A 222 -13.14 -13.33 -3.17
N TYR A 223 -12.11 -14.17 -3.05
CA TYR A 223 -11.23 -14.54 -4.14
C TYR A 223 -10.95 -16.05 -4.15
N ASP A 224 -11.04 -16.65 -5.32
CA ASP A 224 -10.55 -18.00 -5.56
C ASP A 224 -9.12 -17.94 -6.07
N SER A 225 -8.21 -18.63 -5.40
CA SER A 225 -6.86 -18.81 -5.91
C SER A 225 -6.83 -19.67 -7.19
N SER A 226 -5.64 -19.84 -7.74
CA SER A 226 -5.41 -20.70 -8.92
C SER A 226 -4.47 -21.83 -8.55
N PHE A 227 -4.42 -22.89 -9.34
CA PHE A 227 -3.40 -23.94 -9.23
C PHE A 227 -1.99 -23.37 -9.49
N SER A 228 -1.38 -22.75 -8.48
CA SER A 228 -0.06 -22.11 -8.55
C SER A 228 0.69 -22.27 -7.23
N SER A 229 2.01 -22.36 -7.31
CA SER A 229 2.90 -22.50 -6.15
C SER A 229 3.55 -21.18 -5.70
N ASN A 230 3.15 -20.05 -6.28
CA ASN A 230 3.74 -18.74 -6.02
C ASN A 230 2.90 -17.92 -5.03
N THR A 231 3.53 -16.96 -4.37
CA THR A 231 2.82 -15.92 -3.59
C THR A 231 2.03 -15.03 -4.55
N ASN A 232 0.72 -14.91 -4.32
CA ASN A 232 -0.16 -13.99 -5.05
C ASN A 232 -0.82 -13.02 -4.07
N THR A 233 -0.86 -11.74 -4.43
CA THR A 233 -1.76 -10.79 -3.77
C THR A 233 -3.17 -11.03 -4.32
N ILE A 234 -4.05 -11.52 -3.47
CA ILE A 234 -5.39 -11.97 -3.86
C ILE A 234 -6.49 -10.95 -3.52
N ILE A 235 -6.25 -10.10 -2.53
CA ILE A 235 -7.14 -9.02 -2.10
C ILE A 235 -6.28 -7.76 -1.92
N HIS A 236 -6.78 -6.62 -2.39
CA HIS A 236 -6.12 -5.33 -2.22
C HIS A 236 -7.17 -4.22 -2.12
N THR A 237 -7.36 -3.71 -0.90
CA THR A 237 -8.52 -2.89 -0.57
C THR A 237 -8.21 -1.86 0.51
N GLY A 238 -9.07 -0.85 0.65
CA GLY A 238 -8.97 0.16 1.70
C GLY A 238 -9.90 -0.16 2.85
N LEU A 239 -9.42 -0.21 4.10
CA LEU A 239 -10.29 -0.47 5.25
C LEU A 239 -10.21 0.63 6.31
N PRO A 240 -11.33 0.96 6.99
CA PRO A 240 -11.32 1.79 8.18
C PRO A 240 -10.77 1.02 9.40
N PRO A 241 -10.44 1.71 10.52
CA PRO A 241 -10.09 1.03 11.76
C PRO A 241 -11.25 0.19 12.27
N GLY A 242 -10.95 -1.03 12.70
CA GLY A 242 -11.95 -2.00 13.13
C GLY A 242 -11.40 -3.41 13.25
N ASN A 243 -12.28 -4.32 13.66
CA ASN A 243 -11.99 -5.76 13.71
C ASN A 243 -12.49 -6.42 12.43
N TYR A 244 -11.70 -7.36 11.92
CA TYR A 244 -11.92 -8.05 10.66
C TYR A 244 -11.61 -9.54 10.80
N TYR A 245 -12.12 -10.31 9.85
CA TYR A 245 -11.85 -11.73 9.77
C TYR A 245 -11.33 -12.09 8.37
N LEU A 246 -10.41 -13.04 8.33
CA LEU A 246 -10.01 -13.76 7.12
C LEU A 246 -10.58 -15.17 7.23
N ARG A 247 -11.27 -15.63 6.19
CA ARG A 247 -11.71 -17.02 6.04
C ARG A 247 -10.94 -17.65 4.90
N ILE A 248 -10.33 -18.81 5.13
CA ILE A 248 -9.63 -19.59 4.10
C ILE A 248 -10.23 -21.00 4.11
N LYS A 249 -10.49 -21.58 2.94
CA LYS A 249 -10.89 -23.00 2.83
C LYS A 249 -10.42 -23.60 1.52
N SER A 250 -10.21 -24.91 1.50
CA SER A 250 -9.98 -25.65 0.25
C SER A 250 -11.27 -25.70 -0.57
N LYS A 251 -11.20 -25.36 -1.86
CA LYS A 251 -12.35 -25.31 -2.78
C LYS A 251 -12.35 -26.43 -3.81
N GLU A 252 -11.20 -26.69 -4.43
CA GLU A 252 -11.05 -27.69 -5.50
C GLU A 252 -9.64 -28.29 -5.46
N GLY A 253 -9.48 -29.55 -5.88
CA GLY A 253 -8.19 -30.26 -5.89
C GLY A 253 -8.02 -31.19 -4.70
N ASP A 254 -6.82 -31.22 -4.11
CA ASP A 254 -6.62 -31.91 -2.84
C ASP A 254 -7.29 -31.12 -1.71
N LEU A 255 -8.00 -31.78 -0.80
CA LEU A 255 -8.88 -31.10 0.18
C LEU A 255 -8.60 -31.48 1.65
N ALA A 256 -7.51 -32.20 1.91
CA ALA A 256 -7.21 -32.72 3.24
C ALA A 256 -5.80 -32.31 3.69
N ASN A 257 -5.73 -31.57 4.79
CA ASN A 257 -4.52 -31.09 5.45
C ASN A 257 -3.51 -30.39 4.50
N ILE A 258 -4.02 -29.51 3.63
CA ILE A 258 -3.20 -28.87 2.59
C ILE A 258 -2.50 -27.63 3.14
N PRO A 259 -1.16 -27.57 3.14
CA PRO A 259 -0.46 -26.44 3.72
C PRO A 259 -0.63 -25.17 2.88
N TYR A 260 -0.85 -24.05 3.58
CA TYR A 260 -0.82 -22.71 3.02
C TYR A 260 -0.11 -21.74 3.97
N GLU A 261 0.40 -20.64 3.41
CA GLU A 261 0.97 -19.52 4.15
C GLU A 261 0.28 -18.24 3.72
N PHE A 262 0.08 -17.31 4.65
CA PHE A 262 -0.51 -16.02 4.31
C PHE A 262 0.07 -14.86 5.14
N ILE A 263 -0.08 -13.66 4.59
CA ILE A 263 0.22 -12.40 5.27
C ILE A 263 -0.94 -11.45 5.05
N VAL A 264 -1.50 -10.91 6.14
CA VAL A 264 -2.39 -9.74 6.09
C VAL A 264 -1.51 -8.50 6.21
N ASN A 265 -1.11 -7.93 5.07
CA ASN A 265 -0.31 -6.71 5.02
C ASN A 265 -1.20 -5.49 5.24
N PHE A 266 -0.73 -4.54 6.04
CA PHE A 266 -1.41 -3.28 6.30
C PHE A 266 -0.45 -2.10 6.25
N LYS A 267 -0.89 -1.04 5.58
CA LYS A 267 -0.19 0.25 5.51
C LYS A 267 -1.18 1.40 5.70
N ALA A 268 -1.00 2.15 6.80
CA ALA A 268 -1.79 3.35 7.07
C ALA A 268 -1.67 4.37 5.92
N ASN A 269 -2.82 4.84 5.42
CA ASN A 269 -2.88 5.76 4.29
C ASN A 269 -4.24 6.46 4.21
N ASN A 270 -4.31 7.73 4.61
CA ASN A 270 -5.55 8.52 4.59
C ASN A 270 -5.94 9.01 3.17
N LEU A 271 -5.07 8.80 2.18
CA LEU A 271 -5.37 9.10 0.78
C LEU A 271 -5.96 7.91 0.04
N PHE A 272 -5.85 6.70 0.60
CA PHE A 272 -6.49 5.51 0.05
C PHE A 272 -8.00 5.59 0.28
N GLU A 273 -8.76 4.98 -0.62
CA GLU A 273 -10.20 4.79 -0.47
C GLU A 273 -10.50 3.94 0.77
N ILE A 274 -11.77 3.89 1.15
CA ILE A 274 -12.22 3.18 2.35
C ILE A 274 -13.47 2.39 1.97
N GLU A 275 -13.36 1.08 1.98
CA GLU A 275 -14.45 0.14 1.74
C GLU A 275 -15.35 -0.06 2.98
N ASN A 276 -16.65 -0.30 2.79
CA ASN A 276 -17.36 -0.39 1.51
C ASN A 276 -17.84 0.99 1.04
N ASN A 277 -17.41 1.47 -0.14
CA ASN A 277 -17.80 2.79 -0.70
C ASN A 277 -18.77 2.68 -1.91
N GLY A 278 -19.37 1.51 -2.17
CA GLY A 278 -20.21 1.21 -3.34
C GLY A 278 -21.58 1.90 -3.39
N SER A 279 -21.83 2.87 -2.52
CA SER A 279 -23.04 3.70 -2.55
C SER A 279 -22.75 5.11 -2.07
N THR A 280 -23.63 6.05 -2.43
CA THR A 280 -23.49 7.45 -2.03
C THR A 280 -23.56 7.69 -0.52
N SER A 281 -24.14 6.76 0.24
CA SER A 281 -24.17 6.84 1.72
C SER A 281 -22.82 6.55 2.37
N PHE A 282 -21.93 5.85 1.68
CA PHE A 282 -20.59 5.49 2.14
C PHE A 282 -19.48 6.09 1.26
N ALA A 283 -19.83 7.02 0.38
CA ALA A 283 -18.90 7.65 -0.54
C ALA A 283 -17.71 8.28 0.18
N ASN A 284 -16.51 8.09 -0.36
CA ASN A 284 -15.31 8.67 0.22
C ASN A 284 -15.21 10.17 -0.09
N GLU A 285 -14.95 10.99 0.92
CA GLU A 285 -14.80 12.44 0.72
C GLU A 285 -13.56 12.76 -0.14
N ILE A 286 -13.73 13.61 -1.15
CA ILE A 286 -12.65 14.16 -1.96
C ILE A 286 -12.73 15.68 -2.00
N SER A 287 -11.60 16.34 -1.75
CA SER A 287 -11.47 17.79 -1.84
C SER A 287 -10.73 18.20 -3.12
N PRO A 288 -11.02 19.38 -3.69
CA PRO A 288 -10.26 19.91 -4.81
C PRO A 288 -8.75 19.93 -4.54
N GLY A 289 -7.95 19.46 -5.51
CA GLY A 289 -6.49 19.35 -5.42
C GLY A 289 -5.98 18.07 -4.74
N GLN A 290 -6.82 17.36 -3.97
CA GLN A 290 -6.45 16.11 -3.32
C GLN A 290 -6.36 14.96 -4.35
N ILE A 291 -5.33 14.13 -4.19
CA ILE A 291 -5.24 12.84 -4.89
C ILE A 291 -5.79 11.76 -3.97
N LYS A 292 -6.80 11.03 -4.43
CA LYS A 292 -7.30 9.79 -3.82
C LYS A 292 -6.76 8.58 -4.56
N GLN A 293 -6.43 7.53 -3.84
CA GLN A 293 -5.95 6.26 -4.38
C GLN A 293 -7.05 5.23 -4.22
N GLY A 294 -7.45 4.58 -5.29
CA GLY A 294 -8.48 3.55 -5.25
C GLY A 294 -8.09 2.32 -6.06
N VAL A 295 -8.87 1.26 -5.92
CA VAL A 295 -8.69 -0.07 -6.49
C VAL A 295 -10.04 -0.63 -6.86
N ILE A 296 -10.24 -0.83 -8.16
CA ILE A 296 -11.34 -1.69 -8.62
C ILE A 296 -10.96 -3.15 -8.32
N SER A 297 -11.52 -3.69 -7.25
CA SER A 297 -11.29 -5.04 -6.71
C SER A 297 -11.95 -6.13 -7.56
N SER A 298 -13.03 -5.83 -8.27
CA SER A 298 -13.76 -6.77 -9.12
C SER A 298 -14.55 -6.09 -10.24
N SER A 299 -15.07 -6.88 -11.18
CA SER A 299 -15.91 -6.35 -12.27
C SER A 299 -17.25 -5.78 -11.81
N ALA A 300 -17.66 -6.07 -10.58
CA ALA A 300 -18.87 -5.53 -9.96
C ALA A 300 -18.55 -4.35 -9.02
N ASP A 301 -17.28 -4.05 -8.83
CA ASP A 301 -16.84 -3.02 -7.89
C ASP A 301 -17.12 -1.63 -8.43
N VAL A 302 -17.49 -0.73 -7.52
CA VAL A 302 -17.89 0.64 -7.84
C VAL A 302 -17.44 1.51 -6.69
N ASP A 303 -16.68 2.55 -7.01
CA ASP A 303 -16.19 3.48 -6.01
C ASP A 303 -16.95 4.79 -6.11
N TYR A 304 -17.61 5.21 -5.03
CA TYR A 304 -18.19 6.54 -4.93
C TYR A 304 -17.30 7.48 -4.14
N TYR A 305 -17.10 8.68 -4.70
CA TYR A 305 -16.50 9.81 -4.02
C TYR A 305 -17.50 10.94 -3.87
N ARG A 306 -17.49 11.64 -2.73
CA ARG A 306 -18.34 12.80 -2.47
C ARG A 306 -17.52 14.08 -2.54
N LEU A 307 -17.99 15.05 -3.34
CA LEU A 307 -17.40 16.37 -3.50
C LEU A 307 -18.38 17.44 -3.03
N GLN A 308 -17.92 18.31 -2.13
CA GLN A 308 -18.61 19.55 -1.77
C GLN A 308 -18.08 20.69 -2.66
N VAL A 309 -18.97 21.34 -3.40
CA VAL A 309 -18.66 22.51 -4.24
C VAL A 309 -19.22 23.75 -3.55
N GLU A 310 -18.34 24.65 -3.11
CA GLU A 310 -18.71 25.83 -2.30
C GLU A 310 -19.27 27.00 -3.11
N LYS A 311 -18.91 27.06 -4.39
CA LYS A 311 -19.36 28.08 -5.35
C LYS A 311 -19.21 27.53 -6.76
N ASN A 312 -19.87 28.17 -7.72
CA ASN A 312 -19.73 27.82 -9.13
C ASN A 312 -18.25 27.80 -9.55
N THR A 313 -17.73 26.63 -9.89
CA THR A 313 -16.29 26.37 -10.10
C THR A 313 -16.08 25.53 -11.35
N ASN A 314 -15.06 25.85 -12.15
CA ASN A 314 -14.61 25.02 -13.26
C ASN A 314 -13.52 24.04 -12.80
N PHE A 315 -13.80 22.75 -12.85
CA PHE A 315 -12.93 21.68 -12.41
C PHE A 315 -12.27 20.97 -13.59
N ASP A 316 -10.98 20.67 -13.45
CA ASP A 316 -10.31 19.65 -14.24
C ASP A 316 -10.37 18.32 -13.48
N LEU A 317 -10.90 17.29 -14.13
CA LEU A 317 -10.93 15.92 -13.59
C LEU A 317 -9.76 15.11 -14.16
N TYR A 318 -9.07 14.40 -13.28
CA TYR A 318 -7.95 13.53 -13.62
C TYR A 318 -8.15 12.14 -13.03
N ILE A 319 -7.79 11.13 -13.82
CA ILE A 319 -7.71 9.74 -13.36
C ILE A 319 -6.48 9.06 -13.97
N THR A 320 -5.94 8.07 -13.28
CA THR A 320 -4.90 7.21 -13.86
C THR A 320 -5.48 6.41 -15.03
N GLU A 321 -4.82 6.42 -16.18
CA GLU A 321 -5.18 5.58 -17.32
C GLU A 321 -4.19 4.40 -17.43
N PRO A 322 -4.55 3.20 -16.89
CA PRO A 322 -3.68 2.04 -16.93
C PRO A 322 -3.61 1.41 -18.34
N LYS A 323 -2.60 0.57 -18.57
CA LYS A 323 -2.35 -0.07 -19.87
C LYS A 323 -3.37 -1.12 -20.27
N ASN A 324 -4.04 -1.73 -19.29
CA ASN A 324 -4.80 -2.96 -19.44
C ASN A 324 -6.25 -2.85 -18.94
N ALA A 325 -6.69 -1.67 -18.53
CA ALA A 325 -8.04 -1.44 -18.03
C ALA A 325 -8.51 -0.03 -18.38
N THR A 326 -9.82 0.15 -18.48
CA THR A 326 -10.46 1.46 -18.60
C THR A 326 -11.62 1.57 -17.61
N PHE A 327 -11.98 2.80 -17.28
CA PHE A 327 -13.05 3.11 -16.33
C PHE A 327 -14.20 3.82 -17.03
N LYS A 328 -15.40 3.62 -16.51
CA LYS A 328 -16.52 4.54 -16.68
C LYS A 328 -16.55 5.44 -15.46
N VAL A 329 -16.52 6.76 -15.68
CA VAL A 329 -16.60 7.78 -14.64
C VAL A 329 -17.86 8.60 -14.85
N GLU A 330 -18.68 8.73 -13.81
CA GLU A 330 -19.93 9.49 -13.84
C GLU A 330 -19.89 10.56 -12.75
N ILE A 331 -20.28 11.79 -13.08
CA ILE A 331 -20.48 12.87 -12.12
C ILE A 331 -21.96 13.18 -12.05
N SER A 332 -22.54 13.11 -10.86
CA SER A 332 -23.94 13.43 -10.63
C SER A 332 -24.14 14.34 -9.43
N ASP A 333 -25.21 15.13 -9.46
CA ASP A 333 -25.63 15.94 -8.31
C ASP A 333 -26.25 15.07 -7.19
N LYS A 334 -26.60 15.69 -6.05
CA LYS A 334 -27.25 14.99 -4.93
C LYS A 334 -28.63 14.40 -5.24
N LEU A 335 -29.25 14.78 -6.35
CA LEU A 335 -30.52 14.25 -6.85
C LEU A 335 -30.31 13.16 -7.90
N PHE A 336 -29.05 12.76 -8.15
CA PHE A 336 -28.62 11.78 -9.13
C PHE A 336 -28.89 12.20 -10.58
N ASN A 337 -28.99 13.51 -10.85
CA ASN A 337 -28.92 14.00 -12.22
C ASN A 337 -27.46 13.90 -12.68
N VAL A 338 -27.23 13.22 -13.80
CA VAL A 338 -25.89 13.05 -14.37
C VAL A 338 -25.49 14.33 -15.10
N ASP A 339 -24.46 15.01 -14.59
CA ASP A 339 -23.85 16.16 -15.24
C ASP A 339 -22.86 15.73 -16.32
N GLU A 340 -22.15 14.61 -16.12
CA GLU A 340 -21.18 14.09 -17.09
C GLU A 340 -20.95 12.58 -16.97
N GLU A 341 -20.72 11.93 -18.12
CA GLU A 341 -20.35 10.53 -18.23
C GLU A 341 -19.13 10.39 -19.16
N ILE A 342 -18.08 9.73 -18.69
CA ILE A 342 -16.77 9.64 -19.34
C ILE A 342 -16.33 8.18 -19.39
N TYR A 343 -15.82 7.74 -20.54
CA TYR A 343 -15.12 6.46 -20.69
C TYR A 343 -13.64 6.75 -20.93
N THR A 344 -12.78 6.27 -20.04
CA THR A 344 -11.33 6.51 -20.17
C THR A 344 -10.73 5.66 -21.27
N GLU A 345 -9.55 6.06 -21.76
CA GLU A 345 -8.78 5.27 -22.72
C GLU A 345 -7.74 4.40 -22.01
N TYR A 346 -7.17 3.43 -22.74
CA TYR A 346 -5.97 2.73 -22.27
C TYR A 346 -4.79 3.70 -22.29
N GLY A 347 -4.10 3.81 -21.17
CA GLY A 347 -2.97 4.73 -21.02
C GLY A 347 -1.64 4.03 -20.75
N ASN A 348 -0.69 4.78 -20.19
CA ASN A 348 0.63 4.27 -19.82
C ASN A 348 0.80 4.10 -18.30
N GLY A 349 -0.28 4.21 -17.51
CA GLY A 349 -0.28 4.22 -16.05
C GLY A 349 -0.08 5.61 -15.43
N SER A 350 -0.15 6.69 -16.22
CA SER A 350 -0.03 8.06 -15.71
C SER A 350 -1.39 8.66 -15.36
N LEU A 351 -1.38 9.69 -14.51
CA LEU A 351 -2.53 10.53 -14.21
C LEU A 351 -2.80 11.46 -15.41
N SER A 352 -3.94 11.28 -16.08
CA SER A 352 -4.36 12.04 -17.26
C SER A 352 -5.56 12.93 -16.95
N LYS A 353 -5.68 14.08 -17.62
CA LYS A 353 -6.91 14.88 -17.57
C LYS A 353 -7.94 14.23 -18.48
N ILE A 354 -9.11 13.90 -17.94
CA ILE A 354 -10.19 13.24 -18.69
C ILE A 354 -11.40 14.15 -18.94
N SER A 355 -11.57 15.22 -18.17
CA SER A 355 -12.68 16.17 -18.33
C SER A 355 -12.33 17.58 -17.83
N ASN A 356 -13.07 18.57 -18.33
CA ASN A 356 -13.21 19.91 -17.76
C ASN A 356 -14.70 20.23 -17.59
N ILE A 357 -15.15 20.43 -16.35
CA ILE A 357 -16.57 20.59 -16.02
C ILE A 357 -16.82 21.77 -15.08
N THR A 358 -17.83 22.58 -15.38
CA THR A 358 -18.30 23.64 -14.47
C THR A 358 -19.43 23.12 -13.60
N LEU A 359 -19.21 23.05 -12.30
CA LEU A 359 -20.19 22.62 -11.31
C LEU A 359 -20.68 23.81 -10.48
N PRO A 360 -21.99 24.07 -10.41
CA PRO A 360 -22.60 24.99 -9.45
C PRO A 360 -22.29 24.63 -7.99
N GLN A 361 -22.62 25.54 -7.06
CA GLN A 361 -22.57 25.24 -5.63
C GLN A 361 -23.49 24.05 -5.31
N GLY A 362 -22.97 23.01 -4.65
CA GLY A 362 -23.74 21.80 -4.40
C GLY A 362 -22.91 20.63 -3.88
N ILE A 363 -23.58 19.49 -3.68
CA ILE A 363 -22.96 18.21 -3.39
C ILE A 363 -23.02 17.37 -4.65
N TYR A 364 -21.88 16.80 -5.02
CA TYR A 364 -21.73 15.93 -6.18
C TYR A 364 -21.13 14.60 -5.79
N PHE A 365 -21.44 13.58 -6.57
CA PHE A 365 -20.86 12.25 -6.47
C PHE A 365 -20.07 11.95 -7.73
N ILE A 366 -18.85 11.45 -7.57
CA ILE A 366 -18.02 10.91 -8.64
C ILE A 366 -18.05 9.40 -8.47
N LYS A 367 -18.62 8.71 -9.43
CA LYS A 367 -18.71 7.25 -9.46
C LYS A 367 -17.69 6.71 -10.44
N ILE A 368 -16.86 5.76 -10.01
CA ILE A 368 -15.87 5.08 -10.84
C ILE A 368 -16.22 3.60 -10.88
N GLN A 369 -16.26 3.00 -12.07
CA GLN A 369 -16.51 1.58 -12.24
C GLN A 369 -15.71 1.03 -13.43
N PRO A 370 -15.40 -0.28 -13.47
CA PRO A 370 -14.70 -0.87 -14.61
C PRO A 370 -15.52 -0.75 -15.90
N SER A 371 -14.84 -0.58 -17.03
CA SER A 371 -15.43 -0.47 -18.37
C SER A 371 -14.93 -1.58 -19.30
N GLN A 372 -13.63 -1.58 -19.66
CA GLN A 372 -13.03 -2.60 -20.51
C GLN A 372 -11.69 -3.10 -19.95
N GLY A 373 -11.27 -4.30 -20.35
CA GLY A 373 -9.98 -4.89 -19.99
C GLY A 373 -10.01 -5.63 -18.65
N VAL A 374 -8.88 -5.62 -17.95
CA VAL A 374 -8.76 -6.18 -16.59
C VAL A 374 -9.66 -5.39 -15.66
N SER A 375 -10.42 -6.08 -14.83
CA SER A 375 -11.42 -5.49 -13.93
C SER A 375 -11.23 -5.92 -12.48
N ARG A 376 -10.03 -6.38 -12.13
CA ARG A 376 -9.70 -6.88 -10.80
C ARG A 376 -8.32 -6.38 -10.39
N ASN A 377 -8.22 -5.91 -9.15
CA ASN A 377 -7.01 -5.32 -8.57
C ASN A 377 -6.46 -4.14 -9.42
N VAL A 378 -7.34 -3.38 -10.07
CA VAL A 378 -6.93 -2.25 -10.93
C VAL A 378 -6.83 -0.98 -10.09
N GLN A 379 -5.60 -0.57 -9.81
CA GLN A 379 -5.31 0.67 -9.09
C GLN A 379 -5.51 1.91 -9.97
N TYR A 380 -6.02 2.98 -9.36
CA TYR A 380 -6.05 4.30 -9.97
C TYR A 380 -5.77 5.40 -8.94
N ASN A 381 -5.36 6.56 -9.44
CA ASN A 381 -5.39 7.80 -8.67
C ASN A 381 -6.47 8.70 -9.25
N LEU A 382 -7.37 9.21 -8.41
CA LEU A 382 -8.39 10.20 -8.76
C LEU A 382 -7.97 11.57 -8.24
N ARG A 383 -8.15 12.61 -9.05
CA ARG A 383 -7.98 14.00 -8.63
C ARG A 383 -8.96 14.90 -9.34
N ILE A 384 -9.74 15.65 -8.57
CA ILE A 384 -10.50 16.79 -9.08
C ILE A 384 -9.80 18.07 -8.64
N ALA A 385 -9.63 19.05 -9.53
CA ALA A 385 -8.92 20.29 -9.20
C ALA A 385 -9.58 21.50 -9.81
N ASP A 386 -9.75 22.56 -9.02
CA ASP A 386 -10.16 23.86 -9.54
C ASP A 386 -9.11 24.35 -10.54
N THR A 387 -9.54 24.70 -11.74
CA THR A 387 -8.68 25.26 -12.79
C THR A 387 -7.97 26.54 -12.35
N PHE A 388 -8.46 27.22 -11.31
CA PHE A 388 -7.95 28.50 -10.80
C PHE A 388 -7.63 28.53 -9.29
N SER A 389 -7.50 27.37 -8.62
CA SER A 389 -7.42 27.26 -7.14
C SER A 389 -6.73 28.45 -6.47
N THR A 390 -7.53 29.28 -5.80
CA THR A 390 -7.11 30.51 -5.11
C THR A 390 -6.56 30.27 -3.71
N ASP A 391 -6.78 29.07 -3.16
CA ASP A 391 -6.30 28.71 -1.84
C ASP A 391 -4.89 28.12 -1.91
N ILE A 392 -3.94 28.89 -1.38
CA ILE A 392 -2.52 28.54 -1.33
C ILE A 392 -2.22 27.33 -0.42
N THR A 393 -3.14 26.98 0.50
CA THR A 393 -2.91 25.93 1.50
C THR A 393 -2.88 24.52 0.88
N PHE A 394 -3.40 24.35 -0.34
CA PHE A 394 -3.42 23.07 -1.06
C PHE A 394 -2.09 22.65 -1.68
N TYR A 395 -1.08 23.54 -1.72
CA TYR A 395 0.23 23.22 -2.28
C TYR A 395 1.13 22.50 -1.27
N LYS A 396 1.84 21.46 -1.71
CA LYS A 396 2.65 20.57 -0.83
C LYS A 396 3.75 21.31 -0.05
N ASP A 397 4.27 22.39 -0.63
CA ASP A 397 5.32 23.23 -0.07
C ASP A 397 4.77 24.49 0.64
N PHE A 398 3.45 24.58 0.84
CA PHE A 398 2.87 25.59 1.72
C PHE A 398 3.29 25.37 3.18
N ARG A 399 3.77 26.44 3.82
CA ARG A 399 4.06 26.46 5.26
C ARG A 399 3.56 27.80 5.82
N PRO A 400 2.68 27.80 6.84
CA PRO A 400 2.16 29.03 7.41
C PRO A 400 3.29 29.86 8.03
N GLY A 401 3.19 31.19 7.92
CA GLY A 401 4.16 32.13 8.50
C GLY A 401 5.42 32.38 7.67
N GLU A 402 5.61 31.68 6.55
CA GLU A 402 6.69 31.99 5.60
C GLU A 402 6.51 33.39 4.98
N TYR A 403 7.61 34.14 4.81
CA TYR A 403 7.58 35.55 4.38
C TYR A 403 6.91 35.80 3.02
N TRP A 404 6.84 34.76 2.19
CA TRP A 404 6.30 34.81 0.83
C TRP A 404 4.81 34.42 0.76
N VAL A 405 4.22 33.96 1.86
CA VAL A 405 2.82 33.49 1.86
C VAL A 405 1.87 34.57 1.38
N GLU A 406 1.93 35.77 1.96
CA GLU A 406 1.03 36.87 1.59
C GLU A 406 1.15 37.27 0.11
N SER A 407 2.39 37.35 -0.40
CA SER A 407 2.64 37.74 -1.79
C SER A 407 2.22 36.66 -2.78
N PHE A 408 2.40 35.38 -2.43
CA PHE A 408 1.88 34.28 -3.24
C PHE A 408 0.35 34.22 -3.21
N THR A 409 -0.28 34.35 -2.03
CA THR A 409 -1.74 34.39 -1.91
C THR A 409 -2.31 35.51 -2.77
N TRP A 410 -1.74 36.71 -2.69
CA TRP A 410 -2.11 37.82 -3.56
C TRP A 410 -1.92 37.47 -5.05
N GLY A 411 -0.77 36.89 -5.42
CA GLY A 411 -0.48 36.54 -6.80
C GLY A 411 -1.44 35.50 -7.38
N ILE A 412 -1.85 34.50 -6.61
CA ILE A 412 -2.83 33.50 -7.03
C ILE A 412 -4.21 34.14 -7.14
N ASN A 413 -4.65 34.90 -6.12
CA ASN A 413 -5.95 35.58 -6.10
C ASN A 413 -6.15 36.58 -7.26
N ASN A 414 -5.05 37.11 -7.80
CA ASN A 414 -5.07 38.05 -8.93
C ASN A 414 -4.71 37.40 -10.28
N ASN A 415 -4.68 36.07 -10.37
CA ASN A 415 -4.31 35.33 -11.59
C ASN A 415 -2.91 35.67 -12.15
N ILE A 416 -1.99 36.14 -11.29
CA ILE A 416 -0.63 36.53 -11.66
C ILE A 416 0.28 35.30 -11.73
N LEU A 417 0.11 34.37 -10.78
CA LEU A 417 0.90 33.16 -10.71
C LEU A 417 0.02 31.94 -10.50
N THR A 418 0.53 30.79 -10.93
CA THR A 418 -0.02 29.48 -10.63
C THR A 418 1.08 28.60 -10.06
N GLY A 419 0.71 27.62 -9.24
CA GLY A 419 1.60 26.54 -8.85
C GLY A 419 1.84 25.56 -10.01
N ASP A 420 2.87 24.73 -9.86
CA ASP A 420 3.15 23.64 -10.78
C ASP A 420 2.06 22.56 -10.69
N LYS A 421 1.28 22.41 -11.77
CA LYS A 421 0.14 21.50 -11.85
C LYS A 421 0.53 20.02 -11.71
N GLN A 422 1.74 19.63 -12.09
CA GLN A 422 2.19 18.23 -12.03
C GLN A 422 2.70 17.87 -10.64
N SER A 423 3.56 18.72 -10.07
CA SER A 423 4.17 18.43 -8.76
C SER A 423 3.27 18.83 -7.58
N ASN A 424 2.26 19.68 -7.82
CA ASN A 424 1.45 20.36 -6.82
C ASN A 424 2.29 21.20 -5.83
N ARG A 425 3.19 22.03 -6.36
CA ARG A 425 4.12 22.87 -5.60
C ARG A 425 4.17 24.31 -6.14
N LEU A 426 4.38 25.28 -5.24
CA LEU A 426 4.58 26.70 -5.57
C LEU A 426 6.01 27.01 -6.01
N ASN A 427 6.96 26.24 -5.48
CA ASN A 427 8.40 26.37 -5.69
C ASN A 427 8.95 27.78 -5.35
N PRO A 428 8.68 28.32 -4.15
CA PRO A 428 9.00 29.72 -3.80
C PRO A 428 10.49 30.04 -3.92
N ASN A 429 11.36 29.08 -3.57
CA ASN A 429 12.81 29.25 -3.56
C ASN A 429 13.49 28.91 -4.91
N LYS A 430 12.73 28.46 -5.92
CA LYS A 430 13.30 28.22 -7.25
C LYS A 430 13.54 29.55 -7.95
N ASN A 431 14.65 29.67 -8.67
CA ASN A 431 14.90 30.84 -9.50
C ASN A 431 13.81 30.97 -10.57
N ILE A 432 13.28 32.20 -10.72
CA ILE A 432 12.27 32.48 -11.74
C ILE A 432 12.91 32.51 -13.13
N THR A 433 12.20 32.02 -14.13
CA THR A 433 12.64 32.13 -15.53
C THR A 433 12.12 33.42 -16.17
N GLU A 434 12.70 33.83 -17.30
CA GLU A 434 12.23 35.01 -18.04
C GLU A 434 10.76 34.89 -18.47
N ALA A 435 10.35 33.73 -19.00
CA ALA A 435 8.97 33.47 -19.40
C ALA A 435 7.99 33.60 -18.23
N GLN A 436 8.38 33.10 -17.05
CA GLN A 436 7.55 33.20 -15.85
C GLN A 436 7.43 34.65 -15.37
N MET A 437 8.52 35.42 -15.40
CA MET A 437 8.49 36.84 -15.02
C MET A 437 7.60 37.66 -15.96
N LEU A 438 7.71 37.43 -17.29
CA LEU A 438 6.86 38.09 -18.27
C LEU A 438 5.39 37.72 -18.07
N ALA A 439 5.08 36.45 -17.89
CA ALA A 439 3.71 36.00 -17.62
C ALA A 439 3.13 36.70 -16.39
N MET A 440 3.87 36.75 -15.29
CA MET A 440 3.42 37.42 -14.06
C MET A 440 3.16 38.91 -14.28
N VAL A 441 4.15 39.65 -14.80
CA VAL A 441 4.02 41.11 -14.93
C VAL A 441 2.96 41.52 -15.95
N LEU A 442 2.82 40.77 -17.05
CA LEU A 442 1.87 41.08 -18.12
C LEU A 442 0.45 40.67 -17.76
N ARG A 443 0.25 39.54 -17.06
CA ARG A 443 -1.09 39.18 -16.53
C ARG A 443 -1.62 40.25 -15.58
N TYR A 444 -0.75 40.83 -14.76
CA TYR A 444 -1.15 41.92 -13.88
C TYR A 444 -1.42 43.24 -14.62
N ALA A 445 -0.56 43.60 -15.57
CA ALA A 445 -0.69 44.86 -16.30
C ALA A 445 -1.80 44.86 -17.36
N PHE A 446 -2.11 43.70 -17.94
CA PHE A 446 -3.05 43.53 -19.05
C PHE A 446 -3.94 42.30 -18.84
N PRO A 447 -4.78 42.25 -17.77
CA PRO A 447 -5.52 41.05 -17.38
C PRO A 447 -6.49 40.51 -18.42
N ASN A 448 -6.97 41.36 -19.35
CA ASN A 448 -7.89 40.97 -20.42
C ASN A 448 -7.17 40.52 -21.71
N GLU A 449 -5.87 40.77 -21.83
CA GLU A 449 -5.09 40.48 -23.04
C GLU A 449 -4.07 39.35 -22.81
N ALA A 450 -3.41 39.36 -21.66
CA ALA A 450 -2.29 38.47 -21.35
C ALA A 450 -2.77 37.07 -20.94
N LYS A 451 -2.60 36.09 -21.84
CA LYS A 451 -2.97 34.68 -21.63
C LYS A 451 -1.98 33.72 -22.28
N ASP A 452 -1.91 32.49 -21.75
CA ASP A 452 -1.06 31.44 -22.32
C ASP A 452 -1.43 31.19 -23.78
N SER A 453 -0.42 30.89 -24.61
CA SER A 453 -0.65 30.52 -26.00
C SER A 453 -1.35 29.17 -26.09
N THR A 454 -2.36 29.07 -26.96
CA THR A 454 -3.04 27.81 -27.29
C THR A 454 -2.32 27.03 -28.39
N SER A 455 -1.27 27.58 -28.99
CA SER A 455 -0.43 26.93 -30.01
C SER A 455 1.06 27.20 -29.77
N GLY A 456 1.89 26.18 -30.01
CA GLY A 456 3.34 26.26 -29.75
C GLY A 456 3.70 26.23 -28.27
N GLN A 457 4.65 27.05 -27.84
CA GLN A 457 5.07 27.13 -26.44
C GLN A 457 4.13 28.06 -25.66
N TRP A 458 3.78 27.68 -24.42
CA TRP A 458 2.79 28.40 -23.59
C TRP A 458 3.10 29.90 -23.43
N TYR A 459 4.38 30.27 -23.44
CA TYR A 459 4.83 31.65 -23.23
C TYR A 459 4.88 32.51 -24.49
N ASN A 460 4.57 31.98 -25.67
CA ASN A 460 4.73 32.69 -26.95
C ASN A 460 4.03 34.06 -26.97
N ASN A 461 2.78 34.12 -26.51
CA ASN A 461 2.01 35.37 -26.44
C ASN A 461 2.70 36.43 -25.57
N TYR A 462 3.37 36.04 -24.49
CA TYR A 462 4.05 36.99 -23.60
C TYR A 462 5.27 37.63 -24.27
N TYR A 463 5.98 36.90 -25.12
CA TYR A 463 7.10 37.42 -25.90
C TYR A 463 6.64 38.35 -27.02
N GLU A 464 5.53 38.02 -27.67
CA GLU A 464 4.89 38.90 -28.65
C GLU A 464 4.47 40.23 -27.99
N MET A 465 3.79 40.17 -26.84
CA MET A 465 3.44 41.35 -26.05
C MET A 465 4.67 42.15 -25.62
N ALA A 466 5.73 41.48 -25.13
CA ALA A 466 6.96 42.14 -24.72
C ALA A 466 7.62 42.89 -25.89
N SER A 467 7.67 42.28 -27.08
CA SER A 467 8.18 42.92 -28.31
C SER A 467 7.36 44.15 -28.68
N ASN A 468 6.03 44.02 -28.75
CA ASN A 468 5.12 45.11 -29.10
C ASN A 468 5.20 46.29 -28.12
N LYS A 469 5.34 45.99 -26.83
CA LYS A 469 5.42 47.00 -25.76
C LYS A 469 6.86 47.46 -25.46
N LYS A 470 7.83 47.02 -26.27
CA LYS A 470 9.27 47.36 -26.16
C LYS A 470 9.83 47.08 -24.76
N ILE A 471 9.43 45.96 -24.17
CA ILE A 471 10.02 45.42 -22.94
C ILE A 471 11.29 44.68 -23.34
N GLU A 472 12.43 45.07 -22.76
CA GLU A 472 13.71 44.42 -23.04
C GLU A 472 13.76 43.04 -22.38
N VAL A 473 14.14 42.03 -23.15
CA VAL A 473 14.22 40.62 -22.74
C VAL A 473 15.54 40.01 -23.22
N THR A 474 16.02 38.98 -22.54
CA THR A 474 17.26 38.26 -22.90
C THR A 474 17.04 37.17 -23.96
N ASN A 475 15.78 36.90 -24.33
CA ASN A 475 15.36 35.85 -25.26
C ASN A 475 15.80 34.44 -24.81
N LYS A 476 15.76 34.19 -23.49
CA LYS A 476 16.07 32.89 -22.89
C LYS A 476 14.93 32.43 -21.97
N PRO A 477 13.80 31.95 -22.53
CA PRO A 477 12.53 31.75 -21.81
C PRO A 477 12.60 30.92 -20.54
N ASN A 478 13.42 29.86 -20.59
CA ASN A 478 13.52 28.87 -19.53
C ASN A 478 14.77 29.06 -18.64
N SER A 479 15.58 30.10 -18.89
CA SER A 479 16.79 30.36 -18.11
C SER A 479 16.50 31.20 -16.85
N PRO A 480 17.18 30.94 -15.72
CA PRO A 480 17.09 31.77 -14.52
C PRO A 480 17.42 33.24 -14.80
N LEU A 481 16.53 34.13 -14.41
CA LEU A 481 16.65 35.57 -14.66
C LEU A 481 17.53 36.27 -13.61
N ARG A 482 18.30 37.31 -14.01
CA ARG A 482 19.05 38.12 -13.05
C ARG A 482 18.14 39.12 -12.35
N ARG A 483 18.52 39.57 -11.15
CA ARG A 483 17.80 40.60 -10.37
C ARG A 483 17.73 41.93 -11.14
N GLY A 484 18.79 42.30 -11.86
CA GLY A 484 18.84 43.51 -12.69
C GLY A 484 17.81 43.48 -13.83
N ASP A 485 17.66 42.33 -14.49
CA ASP A 485 16.70 42.17 -15.60
C ASP A 485 15.26 42.29 -15.09
N VAL A 486 14.94 41.71 -13.91
CA VAL A 486 13.64 41.91 -13.25
C VAL A 486 13.39 43.38 -12.92
N ALA A 487 14.42 44.10 -12.42
CA ALA A 487 14.28 45.51 -12.12
C ALA A 487 13.93 46.33 -13.37
N LYS A 488 14.59 46.07 -14.50
CA LYS A 488 14.30 46.73 -15.78
C LYS A 488 12.89 46.43 -16.29
N ILE A 489 12.46 45.16 -16.23
CA ILE A 489 11.11 44.75 -16.64
C ILE A 489 10.06 45.47 -15.79
N LEU A 490 10.21 45.45 -14.46
CA LEU A 490 9.27 46.13 -13.56
C LEU A 490 9.27 47.64 -13.79
N ALA A 491 10.44 48.28 -13.85
CA ALA A 491 10.53 49.72 -14.10
C ALA A 491 9.85 50.09 -15.42
N LYS A 492 10.08 49.33 -16.49
CA LYS A 492 9.43 49.55 -17.79
C LYS A 492 7.91 49.43 -17.70
N VAL A 493 7.38 48.37 -17.09
CA VAL A 493 5.94 48.12 -17.00
C VAL A 493 5.22 49.14 -16.11
N TYR A 494 5.83 49.51 -14.97
CA TYR A 494 5.21 50.38 -13.98
C TYR A 494 5.42 51.88 -14.23
N THR A 495 6.38 52.26 -15.07
CA THR A 495 6.61 53.68 -15.40
C THR A 495 6.32 54.03 -16.86
N GLY A 496 6.25 53.02 -17.75
CA GLY A 496 6.21 53.19 -19.20
C GLY A 496 7.55 53.63 -19.83
N LYS A 497 8.55 54.02 -19.01
CA LYS A 497 9.82 54.59 -19.47
C LYS A 497 10.88 53.51 -19.69
N ASN A 498 11.79 53.78 -20.63
CA ASN A 498 13.01 52.98 -20.77
C ASN A 498 14.06 53.53 -19.80
N MET A 499 14.50 52.69 -18.87
CA MET A 499 15.47 53.05 -17.84
C MET A 499 16.69 52.13 -17.95
N THR A 500 17.87 52.65 -17.66
CA THR A 500 19.07 51.84 -17.45
C THR A 500 18.86 50.90 -16.26
N GLU A 501 19.71 49.88 -16.13
CA GLU A 501 19.62 48.95 -15.00
C GLU A 501 19.82 49.69 -13.66
N GLN A 502 20.78 50.61 -13.58
CA GLN A 502 21.03 51.42 -12.39
C GLN A 502 19.84 52.30 -12.02
N GLU A 503 19.23 52.99 -12.99
CA GLU A 503 18.02 53.79 -12.76
C GLU A 503 16.85 52.93 -12.31
N SER A 504 16.68 51.74 -12.90
CA SER A 504 15.61 50.80 -12.54
C SER A 504 15.77 50.28 -11.11
N VAL A 505 17.00 49.96 -10.70
CA VAL A 505 17.33 49.57 -9.32
C VAL A 505 17.09 50.74 -8.35
N GLN A 506 17.52 51.93 -8.72
CA GLN A 506 17.29 53.13 -7.90
C GLN A 506 15.79 53.40 -7.75
N TRP A 507 15.00 53.23 -8.81
CA TRP A 507 13.55 53.38 -8.78
C TRP A 507 12.88 52.42 -7.78
N LEU A 508 13.29 51.15 -7.76
CA LEU A 508 12.80 50.18 -6.77
C LEU A 508 13.15 50.58 -5.33
N TYR A 509 14.34 51.14 -5.09
CA TYR A 509 14.72 51.64 -3.77
C TYR A 509 13.93 52.89 -3.36
N THR A 510 13.75 53.85 -4.28
CA THR A 510 13.02 55.10 -4.02
C THR A 510 11.55 54.84 -3.65
N HIS A 511 10.98 53.74 -4.14
CA HIS A 511 9.60 53.33 -3.82
C HIS A 511 9.53 52.25 -2.73
N ASP A 512 10.63 51.96 -2.02
CA ASP A 512 10.74 50.93 -0.99
C ASP A 512 10.22 49.53 -1.40
N ILE A 513 10.45 49.14 -2.65
CA ILE A 513 10.08 47.81 -3.15
C ILE A 513 11.08 46.75 -2.70
N THR A 514 12.32 47.16 -2.43
CA THR A 514 13.42 46.28 -2.03
C THR A 514 14.30 46.94 -0.97
N THR A 515 14.90 46.11 -0.12
CA THR A 515 15.93 46.50 0.86
C THR A 515 17.32 46.02 0.42
N GLY A 516 17.45 45.45 -0.78
CA GLY A 516 18.67 44.76 -1.22
C GLY A 516 18.75 43.33 -0.70
N ILE A 517 19.92 42.70 -0.84
CA ILE A 517 20.20 41.35 -0.33
C ILE A 517 20.59 41.37 1.16
N ASN A 518 21.01 42.51 1.70
CA ASN A 518 21.29 42.69 3.13
C ASN A 518 20.60 43.98 3.63
N PRO A 519 19.51 43.87 4.40
CA PRO A 519 18.78 45.04 4.92
C PRO A 519 19.60 45.96 5.83
N SER A 520 20.69 45.46 6.42
CA SER A 520 21.58 46.25 7.30
C SER A 520 22.62 47.06 6.51
N LYS A 521 22.73 46.87 5.18
CA LYS A 521 23.64 47.64 4.32
C LYS A 521 22.91 48.80 3.63
N PRO A 522 23.63 49.85 3.20
CA PRO A 522 23.03 50.96 2.47
C PRO A 522 22.25 50.49 1.23
N LYS A 523 21.11 51.12 0.96
CA LYS A 523 20.28 50.90 -0.24
C LYS A 523 21.00 51.42 -1.49
N ASN A 524 21.92 50.62 -2.04
CA ASN A 524 22.71 50.97 -3.22
C ASN A 524 22.75 49.83 -4.25
N TYR A 525 23.30 50.12 -5.43
CA TYR A 525 23.34 49.19 -6.56
C TYR A 525 24.06 47.87 -6.22
N ASN A 526 25.18 47.93 -5.48
CA ASN A 526 25.90 46.73 -5.05
C ASN A 526 25.07 45.87 -4.07
N ASN A 527 24.38 46.49 -3.11
CA ASN A 527 23.52 45.77 -2.17
C ASN A 527 22.25 45.24 -2.86
N PHE A 528 21.87 45.72 -4.04
CA PHE A 528 20.79 45.11 -4.81
C PHE A 528 21.20 43.76 -5.41
N ASN A 529 22.50 43.59 -5.68
CA ASN A 529 23.11 42.44 -6.35
C ASN A 529 22.46 42.14 -7.72
N PRO A 530 22.59 43.05 -8.71
CA PRO A 530 21.90 42.92 -9.99
C PRO A 530 22.27 41.67 -10.78
N ASP A 531 23.51 41.19 -10.67
CA ASP A 531 23.98 39.96 -11.35
C ASP A 531 23.49 38.67 -10.71
N GLY A 532 23.06 38.73 -9.44
CA GLY A 532 22.48 37.60 -8.74
C GLY A 532 21.18 37.11 -9.38
N LYS A 533 20.87 35.83 -9.19
CA LYS A 533 19.56 35.27 -9.58
C LYS A 533 18.48 35.64 -8.58
N ILE A 534 17.24 35.68 -9.04
CA ILE A 534 16.08 35.99 -8.23
C ILE A 534 15.13 34.81 -8.14
N THR A 535 14.64 34.55 -6.94
CA THR A 535 13.65 33.49 -6.68
C THR A 535 12.24 33.93 -7.08
N ARG A 536 11.36 32.96 -7.32
CA ARG A 536 9.92 33.22 -7.54
C ARG A 536 9.31 34.03 -6.40
N ALA A 537 9.64 33.70 -5.15
CA ALA A 537 9.19 34.42 -3.97
C ALA A 537 9.65 35.87 -3.93
N GLN A 538 10.90 36.16 -4.26
CA GLN A 538 11.39 37.54 -4.32
C GLN A 538 10.71 38.34 -5.43
N ALA A 539 10.53 37.75 -6.61
CA ALA A 539 9.90 38.41 -7.75
C ALA A 539 8.44 38.78 -7.48
N ILE A 540 7.62 37.85 -6.98
CA ILE A 540 6.22 38.15 -6.62
C ILE A 540 6.14 39.15 -5.46
N THR A 541 7.07 39.09 -4.50
CA THR A 541 7.10 40.05 -3.38
C THR A 541 7.36 41.48 -3.85
N PHE A 542 8.18 41.69 -4.89
CA PHE A 542 8.34 43.02 -5.48
C PHE A 542 7.03 43.54 -6.09
N MET A 543 6.31 42.70 -6.83
CA MET A 543 5.01 43.06 -7.40
C MET A 543 3.95 43.31 -6.32
N TYR A 544 3.91 42.47 -5.28
CA TYR A 544 2.99 42.63 -4.17
C TYR A 544 3.22 43.96 -3.44
N ARG A 545 4.48 44.33 -3.18
CA ARG A 545 4.82 45.63 -2.56
C ARG A 545 4.44 46.82 -3.44
N LEU A 546 4.58 46.72 -4.76
CA LEU A 546 4.10 47.74 -5.69
C LEU A 546 2.58 47.91 -5.55
N SER A 547 1.83 46.81 -5.51
CA SER A 547 0.38 46.82 -5.29
C SER A 547 -0.01 47.41 -3.92
N GLN A 548 0.67 47.02 -2.83
CA GLN A 548 0.44 47.57 -1.48
C GLN A 548 0.67 49.08 -1.41
N LYS A 549 1.56 49.61 -2.26
CA LYS A 549 1.86 51.05 -2.36
C LYS A 549 0.96 51.79 -3.35
N GLY A 550 0.00 51.12 -3.98
CA GLY A 550 -0.88 51.71 -4.99
C GLY A 550 -0.16 52.12 -6.28
N ILE A 551 1.02 51.57 -6.54
CA ILE A 551 1.79 51.85 -7.76
C ILE A 551 1.30 50.89 -8.84
N ASN A 552 0.47 51.41 -9.75
CA ASN A 552 -0.15 50.62 -10.82
C ASN A 552 0.68 50.65 -12.12
N PRO A 553 0.64 49.59 -12.94
CA PRO A 553 1.23 49.58 -14.28
C PRO A 553 0.82 50.79 -15.13
N GLN A 554 1.79 51.42 -15.80
CA GLN A 554 1.57 52.62 -16.64
C GLN A 554 1.90 52.39 -18.12
N LEU A 555 2.43 51.20 -18.45
CA LEU A 555 2.76 50.82 -19.81
C LEU A 555 1.48 50.66 -20.63
N LYS A 556 1.43 51.35 -21.78
CA LYS A 556 0.33 51.28 -22.74
C LYS A 556 0.61 50.21 -23.78
#